data_AF-A0A821G448-F1
#
_entry.id   AF-A0A821G448-F1
#
_cell.length_a   1.000
_cell.length_b   1.000
_cell.length_c   1.000
_cell.angle_alpha   90.00
_cell.angle_beta   90.00
_cell.angle_gamma   90.00
#
_symmetry.space_group_name_H-M   'P 1'
#
loop_
_entity.id
_entity.type
_entity.pdbx_description
1 polymer ?
#
loop_
_entity_poly.entity_id
_entity_poly.type
_entity_poly.pdbx_seq_one_letter_code
_entity_poly.pdbx_strand_id
1 'polypeptide(L)'
;MLSFLSIGIGICGEPCPPQCRQCDKSRVEDIFFGTEDEPDARFVFLPDCGHIIEVTSLDQWIKDFENDPDNKTAIRFPECPRCRQKIYRCVRYMPILNRVHESISQVKRKILGNKSRQEMNYRRTQLIAEYEKIQRNLKEINLVQSITDLFSKLYKDDQFFSDDMFNLMTNLLVFLNEMDAILIKGRKKLQESVFEDLVNAPLRHIVKYLSAQRQDRNFAEQQLKDIQSEFKRIHRVIYIESLVSSLKRTLKEDEKECIDSMKNLTRKSGPFTDEDRQKFDDLVKKFEQINNLPGLGITDRERIAIVRALNISKGHWFICPNGHPYVITEVEIFFFDE
;
A
#
# COMPACT_ATOMS: atom_id res chain seq x y z
N MET A 1 31.88 -28.81 -23.26
CA MET A 1 31.48 -27.53 -23.88
C MET A 1 30.35 -27.81 -24.86
N LEU A 2 29.10 -27.70 -24.41
CA LEU A 2 27.95 -27.58 -25.30
C LEU A 2 27.22 -26.32 -24.85
N SER A 3 27.41 -25.28 -25.65
CA SER A 3 26.81 -23.96 -25.53
C SER A 3 25.29 -24.06 -25.66
N PHE A 4 24.59 -24.09 -24.53
CA PHE A 4 23.16 -23.78 -24.48
C PHE A 4 22.97 -22.27 -24.65
N LEU A 5 23.22 -21.76 -25.85
CA LEU A 5 22.60 -20.53 -26.31
C LEU A 5 21.17 -20.89 -26.68
N SER A 6 20.28 -20.82 -25.69
CA SER A 6 18.84 -20.80 -25.93
C SER A 6 18.55 -19.58 -26.82
N ILE A 7 18.39 -19.80 -28.13
CA ILE A 7 18.00 -18.76 -29.08
C ILE A 7 16.59 -18.32 -28.67
N GLY A 8 16.52 -17.24 -27.90
CA GLY A 8 15.26 -16.65 -27.48
C GLY A 8 14.49 -16.18 -28.70
N ILE A 9 13.23 -16.60 -28.80
CA ILE A 9 12.29 -16.21 -29.85
C ILE A 9 11.84 -14.76 -29.66
N GLY A 10 11.95 -14.26 -28.43
CA GLY A 10 11.57 -12.91 -28.03
C GLY A 10 12.68 -11.90 -28.25
N ILE A 11 12.28 -10.63 -28.33
CA ILE A 11 13.20 -9.50 -28.39
C ILE A 11 13.62 -9.10 -26.96
N CYS A 12 14.91 -8.79 -26.78
CA CYS A 12 15.41 -8.25 -25.52
C CYS A 12 14.72 -6.91 -25.18
N GLY A 13 14.07 -6.82 -24.02
CA GLY A 13 13.33 -5.63 -23.56
C GLY A 13 11.80 -5.76 -23.57
N GLU A 14 11.26 -6.88 -24.06
CA GLU A 14 9.83 -7.21 -24.01
C GLU A 14 9.55 -8.36 -23.03
N PRO A 15 8.31 -8.51 -22.52
CA PRO A 15 7.94 -9.68 -21.75
C PRO A 15 8.19 -10.95 -22.57
N CYS A 16 9.05 -11.83 -22.06
CA CYS A 16 9.41 -13.06 -22.74
C CYS A 16 8.14 -13.88 -23.04
N PRO A 17 7.93 -14.31 -24.30
CA PRO A 17 6.80 -15.16 -24.62
C PRO A 17 6.87 -16.46 -23.79
N PRO A 18 5.74 -16.92 -23.22
CA PRO A 18 5.73 -18.12 -22.37
C PRO A 18 5.91 -19.43 -23.15
N GLN A 19 5.94 -19.39 -24.48
CA GLN A 19 6.01 -20.55 -25.38
C GLN A 19 7.39 -20.63 -26.05
N CYS A 20 7.96 -21.84 -26.12
CA CYS A 20 9.31 -22.10 -26.63
C CYS A 20 9.28 -22.75 -28.02
N ARG A 21 10.19 -22.36 -28.94
CA ARG A 21 10.27 -22.84 -30.34
C ARG A 21 10.59 -24.34 -30.42
N GLN A 22 11.17 -24.88 -29.36
CA GLN A 22 11.50 -26.30 -29.27
C GLN A 22 10.37 -27.13 -28.64
N CYS A 23 9.50 -26.53 -27.82
CA CYS A 23 8.48 -27.26 -27.07
C CYS A 23 7.06 -27.10 -27.65
N ASP A 24 6.74 -25.96 -28.27
CA ASP A 24 5.38 -25.58 -28.71
C ASP A 24 5.34 -25.17 -30.20
N LYS A 25 5.98 -25.95 -31.09
CA LYS A 25 6.05 -25.65 -32.54
C LYS A 25 4.69 -25.34 -33.17
N SER A 26 3.67 -26.14 -32.86
CA SER A 26 2.34 -26.03 -33.47
C SER A 26 1.55 -24.75 -33.11
N ARG A 27 1.98 -23.99 -32.10
CA ARG A 27 1.34 -22.72 -31.70
C ARG A 27 2.11 -21.48 -32.13
N VAL A 28 3.41 -21.63 -32.38
CA VAL A 28 4.31 -20.57 -32.84
C VAL A 28 4.35 -20.51 -34.37
N GLU A 29 4.19 -21.67 -35.03
CA GLU A 29 4.08 -21.82 -36.50
C GLU A 29 2.63 -21.72 -36.99
N ASP A 30 1.72 -21.18 -36.17
CA ASP A 30 0.29 -21.08 -36.49
C ASP A 30 0.09 -19.92 -37.50
N ILE A 31 0.38 -20.22 -38.77
CA ILE A 31 0.54 -19.29 -39.90
C ILE A 31 -0.65 -18.31 -40.01
N PHE A 32 -0.48 -17.09 -39.50
CA PHE A 32 -1.47 -16.03 -39.61
C PHE A 32 -1.10 -15.00 -40.69
N PHE A 33 0.20 -14.73 -40.89
CA PHE A 33 0.70 -13.73 -41.86
C PHE A 33 1.63 -14.28 -42.96
N GLY A 34 1.98 -15.57 -42.94
CA GLY A 34 2.76 -16.22 -44.01
C GLY A 34 4.29 -16.00 -43.95
N THR A 35 4.80 -15.27 -42.95
CA THR A 35 6.24 -15.01 -42.71
C THR A 35 6.77 -15.71 -41.45
N GLU A 36 5.91 -16.47 -40.75
CA GLU A 36 6.19 -17.09 -39.45
C GLU A 36 7.05 -18.36 -39.54
N ASP A 37 7.23 -18.91 -40.75
CA ASP A 37 8.02 -20.12 -41.05
C ASP A 37 9.53 -19.83 -41.24
N GLU A 38 9.96 -18.58 -41.19
CA GLU A 38 11.37 -18.22 -41.42
C GLU A 38 12.26 -18.52 -40.19
N PRO A 39 13.47 -19.07 -40.38
CA PRO A 39 14.37 -19.44 -39.29
C PRO A 39 14.80 -18.25 -38.42
N ASP A 40 14.73 -17.01 -38.93
CA ASP A 40 15.08 -15.77 -38.23
C ASP A 40 13.87 -14.97 -37.70
N ALA A 41 12.64 -15.50 -37.84
CA ALA A 41 11.42 -14.83 -37.38
C ALA A 41 11.48 -14.55 -35.86
N ARG A 42 11.25 -13.29 -35.49
CA ARG A 42 11.22 -12.81 -34.10
C ARG A 42 9.78 -12.49 -33.72
N PHE A 43 9.41 -12.73 -32.47
CA PHE A 43 8.02 -12.60 -32.03
C PHE A 43 7.88 -11.64 -30.84
N VAL A 44 6.77 -10.89 -30.84
CA VAL A 44 6.32 -10.01 -29.77
C VAL A 44 5.17 -10.68 -29.03
N PHE A 45 5.21 -10.64 -27.71
CA PHE A 45 4.09 -11.04 -26.86
C PHE A 45 3.24 -9.83 -26.48
N LEU A 46 1.94 -9.87 -26.80
CA LEU A 46 0.97 -8.85 -26.40
C LEU A 46 0.31 -9.23 -25.06
N PRO A 47 0.63 -8.55 -23.93
CA PRO A 47 0.12 -8.91 -22.61
C PRO A 47 -1.40 -8.76 -22.47
N ASP A 48 -1.99 -7.87 -23.28
CA ASP A 48 -3.41 -7.52 -23.20
C ASP A 48 -4.33 -8.60 -23.80
N CYS A 49 -3.81 -9.44 -24.71
CA CYS A 49 -4.59 -10.50 -25.35
C CYS A 49 -3.91 -11.88 -25.35
N GLY A 50 -2.67 -11.97 -24.88
CA GLY A 50 -1.91 -13.22 -24.79
C GLY A 50 -1.43 -13.78 -26.13
N HIS A 51 -1.60 -13.04 -27.24
CA HIS A 51 -1.15 -13.48 -28.55
C HIS A 51 0.34 -13.19 -28.78
N ILE A 52 0.98 -14.13 -29.47
CA ILE A 52 2.35 -14.03 -29.95
C ILE A 52 2.25 -13.72 -31.45
N ILE A 53 2.93 -12.67 -31.90
CA ILE A 53 2.86 -12.19 -33.28
C ILE A 53 4.26 -11.89 -33.77
N GLU A 54 4.53 -12.22 -35.03
CA GLU A 54 5.81 -11.91 -35.68
C GLU A 54 6.01 -10.39 -35.83
N VAL A 55 7.25 -9.96 -35.59
CA VAL A 55 7.63 -8.56 -35.43
C VAL A 55 7.45 -7.73 -36.69
N THR A 56 7.86 -8.24 -37.85
CA THR A 56 7.79 -7.50 -39.12
C THR A 56 6.34 -7.33 -39.58
N SER A 57 5.50 -8.35 -39.35
CA SER A 57 4.07 -8.35 -39.62
C SER A 57 3.34 -7.37 -38.71
N LEU A 58 3.67 -7.36 -37.41
CA LEU A 58 3.10 -6.39 -36.48
C LEU A 58 3.57 -4.96 -36.78
N ASP A 59 4.81 -4.76 -37.20
CA ASP A 59 5.31 -3.46 -37.63
C ASP A 59 4.60 -2.95 -38.89
N GLN A 60 4.34 -3.81 -39.87
CA GLN A 60 3.54 -3.47 -41.06
C GLN A 60 2.11 -3.13 -40.67
N TRP A 61 1.47 -3.95 -39.83
CA TRP A 61 0.12 -3.71 -39.33
C TRP A 61 -0.02 -2.36 -38.59
N ILE A 62 0.96 -2.00 -37.76
CA ILE A 62 0.98 -0.72 -37.05
C ILE A 62 1.26 0.46 -38.00
N LYS A 63 2.09 0.28 -39.02
CA LYS A 63 2.33 1.32 -40.05
C LYS A 63 1.08 1.55 -40.90
N ASP A 64 0.37 0.50 -41.28
CA ASP A 64 -0.89 0.60 -42.00
C ASP A 64 -1.95 1.28 -41.12
N PHE A 65 -1.97 0.96 -39.83
CA PHE A 65 -2.79 1.66 -38.84
C PHE A 65 -2.45 3.17 -38.75
N GLU A 66 -1.17 3.57 -38.73
CA GLU A 66 -0.80 5.00 -38.70
C GLU A 66 -1.08 5.74 -40.04
N ASN A 67 -1.05 5.03 -41.16
CA ASN A 67 -1.30 5.59 -42.49
C ASN A 67 -2.79 5.70 -42.85
N ASP A 68 -3.66 5.02 -42.10
CA ASP A 68 -5.12 5.06 -42.30
C ASP A 68 -5.65 6.50 -42.10
N PRO A 69 -6.34 7.09 -43.10
CA PRO A 69 -6.92 8.43 -42.99
C PRO A 69 -7.96 8.56 -41.87
N ASP A 70 -8.63 7.46 -41.48
CA ASP A 70 -9.57 7.46 -40.36
C ASP A 70 -8.85 7.53 -39.00
N ASN A 71 -7.61 7.05 -38.88
CA ASN A 71 -6.82 7.16 -37.64
C ASN A 71 -6.15 8.53 -37.48
N LYS A 72 -6.03 9.32 -38.57
CA LYS A 72 -5.68 10.74 -38.48
C LYS A 72 -6.80 11.59 -37.91
N THR A 73 -8.05 11.12 -38.01
CA THR A 73 -9.26 11.86 -37.59
C THR A 73 -9.93 11.29 -36.34
N ALA A 74 -9.80 9.98 -36.06
CA ALA A 74 -10.37 9.31 -34.90
C ALA A 74 -9.28 8.79 -33.94
N ILE A 75 -9.42 9.09 -32.64
CA ILE A 75 -8.49 8.62 -31.62
C ILE A 75 -8.81 7.17 -31.27
N ARG A 76 -8.00 6.22 -31.74
CA ARG A 76 -8.17 4.78 -31.52
C ARG A 76 -6.86 4.13 -31.09
N PHE A 77 -6.96 3.09 -30.27
CA PHE A 77 -5.81 2.24 -29.96
C PHE A 77 -5.57 1.25 -31.11
N PRO A 78 -4.32 0.86 -31.37
CA PRO A 78 -4.04 -0.24 -32.27
C PRO A 78 -4.73 -1.52 -31.79
N GLU A 79 -5.24 -2.30 -32.72
CA GLU A 79 -5.92 -3.57 -32.43
C GLU A 79 -5.02 -4.75 -32.80
N CYS A 80 -5.10 -5.81 -31.99
CA CYS A 80 -4.43 -7.06 -32.28
C CYS A 80 -5.00 -7.65 -33.59
N PRO A 81 -4.16 -7.99 -34.58
CA PRO A 81 -4.64 -8.52 -35.86
C PRO A 81 -5.37 -9.86 -35.73
N ARG A 82 -5.07 -10.64 -34.69
CA ARG A 82 -5.64 -11.98 -34.48
C ARG A 82 -7.00 -11.97 -33.80
N CYS A 83 -7.23 -11.05 -32.85
CA CYS A 83 -8.44 -11.04 -32.03
C CYS A 83 -9.16 -9.68 -31.96
N ARG A 84 -8.63 -8.66 -32.63
CA ARG A 84 -9.10 -7.26 -32.60
C ARG A 84 -9.16 -6.63 -31.21
N GLN A 85 -8.55 -7.26 -30.20
CA GLN A 85 -8.41 -6.70 -28.87
C GLN A 85 -7.48 -5.48 -28.92
N LYS A 86 -7.90 -4.38 -28.29
CA LYS A 86 -7.10 -3.14 -28.21
C LYS A 86 -5.81 -3.38 -27.44
N ILE A 87 -4.72 -2.89 -28.01
CA ILE A 87 -3.38 -2.94 -27.43
C ILE A 87 -3.20 -1.68 -26.60
N TYR A 88 -3.10 -1.84 -25.29
CA TYR A 88 -2.86 -0.74 -24.35
C TYR A 88 -1.39 -0.71 -23.89
N ARG A 89 -0.70 -1.85 -23.95
CA ARG A 89 0.64 -2.02 -23.37
C ARG A 89 1.52 -2.82 -24.30
N CYS A 90 2.40 -2.12 -25.01
CA CYS A 90 3.48 -2.71 -25.79
C CYS A 90 4.71 -1.79 -25.72
N VAL A 91 5.87 -2.33 -25.35
CA VAL A 91 7.09 -1.55 -25.13
C VAL A 91 7.59 -0.94 -26.44
N ARG A 92 7.55 -1.71 -27.53
CA ARG A 92 7.98 -1.26 -28.87
C ARG A 92 7.14 -0.11 -29.41
N TYR A 93 5.82 -0.16 -29.22
CA TYR A 93 4.89 0.87 -29.70
C TYR A 93 4.53 1.91 -28.63
N MET A 94 5.27 1.97 -27.53
CA MET A 94 5.07 2.93 -26.45
C MET A 94 4.95 4.39 -26.94
N PRO A 95 5.75 4.86 -27.93
CA PRO A 95 5.58 6.21 -28.47
C PRO A 95 4.23 6.46 -29.14
N ILE A 96 3.65 5.46 -29.82
CA ILE A 96 2.34 5.56 -30.47
C ILE A 96 1.23 5.52 -29.41
N LEU A 97 1.33 4.57 -28.47
CA LEU A 97 0.38 4.43 -27.37
C LEU A 97 0.33 5.70 -26.51
N ASN A 98 1.48 6.29 -26.19
CA ASN A 98 1.55 7.55 -25.45
C ASN A 98 0.85 8.70 -26.19
N ARG A 99 1.05 8.83 -27.51
CA ARG A 99 0.34 9.84 -28.33
C ARG A 99 -1.18 9.64 -28.29
N VAL A 100 -1.65 8.40 -28.40
CA VAL A 100 -3.09 8.09 -28.30
C VAL A 100 -3.62 8.39 -26.89
N HIS A 101 -2.90 8.00 -25.84
CA HIS A 101 -3.24 8.34 -24.45
C HIS A 101 -3.30 9.86 -24.22
N GLU A 102 -2.38 10.62 -24.78
CA GLU A 102 -2.37 12.09 -24.73
C GLU A 102 -3.58 12.67 -25.46
N SER A 103 -3.90 12.19 -26.65
CA SER A 103 -5.08 12.63 -27.42
C SER A 103 -6.40 12.29 -26.71
N ILE A 104 -6.53 11.09 -26.12
CA ILE A 104 -7.68 10.74 -25.28
C ILE A 104 -7.76 11.67 -24.08
N SER A 105 -6.62 12.00 -23.47
CA SER A 105 -6.57 12.97 -22.37
C SER A 105 -6.98 14.37 -22.85
N GLN A 106 -6.57 14.80 -24.05
CA GLN A 106 -7.02 16.06 -24.67
C GLN A 106 -8.52 16.08 -24.93
N VAL A 107 -9.11 14.98 -25.38
CA VAL A 107 -10.56 14.88 -25.63
C VAL A 107 -11.34 14.79 -24.34
N LYS A 108 -10.87 14.02 -23.34
CA LYS A 108 -11.42 14.06 -21.98
C LYS A 108 -11.37 15.48 -21.42
N ARG A 109 -10.29 16.24 -21.65
CA ARG A 109 -10.17 17.66 -21.29
C ARG A 109 -11.19 18.56 -22.00
N LYS A 110 -11.46 18.34 -23.29
CA LYS A 110 -12.42 19.13 -24.08
C LYS A 110 -13.87 18.78 -23.78
N ILE A 111 -14.19 17.52 -23.49
CA ILE A 111 -15.56 17.03 -23.25
C ILE A 111 -16.00 17.24 -21.78
N LEU A 112 -15.10 17.07 -20.80
CA LEU A 112 -15.42 17.16 -19.37
C LEU A 112 -15.17 18.57 -18.78
N GLY A 113 -15.26 19.60 -19.63
CA GLY A 113 -14.84 20.98 -19.40
C GLY A 113 -15.13 21.54 -18.00
N ASN A 114 -14.09 22.11 -17.40
CA ASN A 114 -14.03 22.88 -16.15
C ASN A 114 -14.45 22.18 -14.83
N LYS A 115 -15.55 21.43 -14.78
CA LYS A 115 -16.01 20.79 -13.53
C LYS A 115 -15.05 19.69 -13.04
N SER A 116 -14.58 18.82 -13.95
CA SER A 116 -13.60 17.79 -13.61
C SER A 116 -12.23 18.39 -13.26
N ARG A 117 -11.81 19.49 -13.89
CA ARG A 117 -10.54 20.16 -13.54
C ARG A 117 -10.59 20.79 -12.15
N GLN A 118 -11.69 21.43 -11.79
CA GLN A 118 -11.89 21.99 -10.46
C GLN A 118 -11.91 20.89 -9.40
N GLU A 119 -12.60 19.77 -9.67
CA GLU A 119 -12.65 18.62 -8.77
C GLU A 119 -11.27 17.95 -8.60
N MET A 120 -10.52 17.75 -9.69
CA MET A 120 -9.16 17.20 -9.61
C MET A 120 -8.20 18.15 -8.93
N ASN A 121 -8.30 19.46 -9.18
CA ASN A 121 -7.52 20.45 -8.47
C ASN A 121 -7.88 20.49 -6.98
N TYR A 122 -9.16 20.34 -6.63
CA TYR A 122 -9.61 20.25 -5.24
C TYR A 122 -9.01 19.04 -4.54
N ARG A 123 -9.13 17.83 -5.13
CA ARG A 123 -8.53 16.59 -4.60
C ARG A 123 -7.02 16.71 -4.45
N ARG A 124 -6.36 17.33 -5.44
CA ARG A 124 -4.93 17.63 -5.40
C ARG A 124 -4.57 18.55 -4.25
N THR A 125 -5.27 19.67 -4.08
CA THR A 125 -5.02 20.62 -2.98
C THR A 125 -5.27 19.96 -1.62
N GLN A 126 -6.28 19.10 -1.49
CA GLN A 126 -6.52 18.34 -0.26
C GLN A 126 -5.34 17.40 0.06
N LEU A 127 -4.86 16.63 -0.93
CA LEU A 127 -3.71 15.75 -0.73
C LEU A 127 -2.45 16.51 -0.35
N ILE A 128 -2.18 17.66 -0.97
CA ILE A 128 -1.06 18.53 -0.62
C ILE A 128 -1.19 18.97 0.84
N ALA A 129 -2.35 19.52 1.21
CA ALA A 129 -2.58 20.04 2.55
C ALA A 129 -2.45 18.97 3.64
N GLU A 130 -2.88 17.73 3.37
CA GLU A 130 -2.69 16.62 4.29
C GLU A 130 -1.23 16.15 4.35
N TYR A 131 -0.56 16.02 3.21
CA TYR A 131 0.84 15.60 3.17
C TYR A 131 1.76 16.60 3.87
N GLU A 132 1.54 17.91 3.70
CA GLU A 132 2.33 18.97 4.34
C GLU A 132 2.24 18.96 5.87
N LYS A 133 1.10 18.53 6.44
CA LYS A 133 0.93 18.41 7.90
C LYS A 133 1.89 17.39 8.50
N ILE A 134 2.06 16.26 7.82
CA ILE A 134 2.85 15.12 8.31
C ILE A 134 4.30 15.12 7.83
N GLN A 135 4.61 15.85 6.74
CA GLN A 135 5.93 15.84 6.11
C GLN A 135 7.08 16.16 7.07
N ARG A 136 6.87 17.01 8.08
CA ARG A 136 7.92 17.38 9.04
C ARG A 136 8.39 16.19 9.88
N ASN A 137 7.44 15.43 10.43
CA ASN A 137 7.73 14.28 11.29
C ASN A 137 8.34 13.14 10.46
N LEU A 138 7.84 12.93 9.24
CA LEU A 138 8.31 11.87 8.35
C LEU A 138 9.78 12.03 7.89
N LYS A 139 10.40 13.20 8.09
CA LYS A 139 11.85 13.39 7.84
C LYS A 139 12.71 12.49 8.74
N GLU A 140 12.26 12.18 9.96
CA GLU A 140 12.97 11.33 10.92
C GLU A 140 13.18 9.90 10.40
N ILE A 141 12.25 9.42 9.57
CA ILE A 141 12.26 8.06 9.02
C ILE A 141 12.77 8.01 7.59
N ASN A 142 13.40 9.08 7.06
CA ASN A 142 14.03 9.10 5.73
C ASN A 142 13.19 8.41 4.65
N LEU A 143 12.02 8.98 4.33
CA LEU A 143 11.14 8.43 3.29
C LEU A 143 11.92 8.09 2.01
N VAL A 144 11.61 6.94 1.42
CA VAL A 144 12.26 6.51 0.18
C VAL A 144 11.95 7.54 -0.92
N GLN A 145 12.98 7.90 -1.68
CA GLN A 145 12.91 8.93 -2.72
C GLN A 145 11.74 8.72 -3.69
N SER A 146 11.39 7.48 -4.01
CA SER A 146 10.27 7.15 -4.90
C SER A 146 8.89 7.57 -4.39
N ILE A 147 8.70 7.67 -3.07
CA ILE A 147 7.48 8.19 -2.42
C ILE A 147 7.55 9.72 -2.43
N THR A 148 8.69 10.29 -2.04
CA THR A 148 8.91 11.74 -2.09
C THR A 148 8.68 12.31 -3.50
N ASP A 149 9.20 11.64 -4.53
CA ASP A 149 9.01 11.98 -5.95
C ASP A 149 7.58 11.79 -6.43
N LEU A 150 6.83 10.88 -5.82
CA LEU A 150 5.42 10.69 -6.14
C LEU A 150 4.60 11.88 -5.64
N PHE A 151 4.78 12.29 -4.38
CA PHE A 151 4.08 13.44 -3.82
C PHE A 151 4.60 14.78 -4.38
N SER A 152 5.88 14.90 -4.77
CA SER A 152 6.41 16.13 -5.39
C SER A 152 5.71 16.48 -6.71
N LYS A 153 5.16 15.49 -7.41
CA LYS A 153 4.34 15.70 -8.61
C LYS A 153 3.09 16.54 -8.33
N LEU A 154 2.53 16.46 -7.12
CA LEU A 154 1.36 17.26 -6.73
C LEU A 154 1.65 18.76 -6.71
N TYR A 155 2.91 19.20 -6.79
CA TYR A 155 3.24 20.62 -6.83
C TYR A 155 3.40 21.16 -8.27
N LYS A 156 3.27 20.33 -9.30
CA LYS A 156 3.42 20.73 -10.70
C LYS A 156 2.07 21.03 -11.35
N ASP A 157 1.77 22.31 -11.62
CA ASP A 157 0.45 22.78 -12.05
C ASP A 157 -0.07 22.20 -13.38
N ASP A 158 0.82 21.69 -14.23
CA ASP A 158 0.47 21.10 -15.52
C ASP A 158 0.27 19.58 -15.51
N GLN A 159 0.41 18.91 -14.35
CA GLN A 159 0.22 17.45 -14.29
C GLN A 159 -1.25 17.06 -14.12
N PHE A 160 -1.74 16.28 -15.10
CA PHE A 160 -2.98 15.53 -14.99
C PHE A 160 -2.71 14.19 -14.32
N PHE A 161 -3.40 13.92 -13.22
CA PHE A 161 -3.40 12.62 -12.56
C PHE A 161 -4.66 11.84 -12.96
N SER A 162 -4.50 10.54 -13.20
CA SER A 162 -5.65 9.64 -13.30
C SER A 162 -6.26 9.38 -11.92
N ASP A 163 -7.50 8.90 -11.87
CA ASP A 163 -8.14 8.50 -10.62
C ASP A 163 -7.34 7.41 -9.89
N ASP A 164 -6.76 6.46 -10.62
CA ASP A 164 -5.90 5.42 -10.04
C ASP A 164 -4.67 6.02 -9.32
N MET A 165 -4.08 7.08 -9.89
CA MET A 165 -2.96 7.77 -9.26
C MET A 165 -3.37 8.50 -7.99
N PHE A 166 -4.55 9.15 -8.00
CA PHE A 166 -5.11 9.74 -6.79
C PHE A 166 -5.37 8.69 -5.72
N ASN A 167 -6.00 7.57 -6.08
CA ASN A 167 -6.29 6.48 -5.15
C ASN A 167 -5.01 5.88 -4.56
N LEU A 168 -3.97 5.70 -5.40
CA LEU A 168 -2.65 5.28 -4.92
C LEU A 168 -2.06 6.26 -3.91
N MET A 169 -2.07 7.57 -4.21
CA MET A 169 -1.55 8.59 -3.30
C MET A 169 -2.37 8.67 -2.01
N THR A 170 -3.70 8.61 -2.09
CA THR A 170 -4.59 8.58 -0.91
C THR A 170 -4.31 7.36 -0.04
N ASN A 171 -4.18 6.17 -0.63
CA ASN A 171 -3.87 4.95 0.12
C ASN A 171 -2.50 5.02 0.79
N LEU A 172 -1.48 5.53 0.08
CA LEU A 172 -0.16 5.77 0.67
C LEU A 172 -0.26 6.77 1.82
N LEU A 173 -1.04 7.82 1.67
CA LEU A 173 -1.21 8.86 2.68
C LEU A 173 -1.85 8.31 3.97
N VAL A 174 -2.76 7.35 3.89
CA VAL A 174 -3.29 6.63 5.07
C VAL A 174 -2.16 5.98 5.86
N PHE A 175 -1.23 5.30 5.19
CA PHE A 175 -0.07 4.70 5.87
C PHE A 175 0.87 5.74 6.44
N LEU A 176 1.15 6.81 5.70
CA LEU A 176 2.02 7.90 6.16
C LEU A 176 1.42 8.63 7.37
N ASN A 177 0.10 8.80 7.42
CA ASN A 177 -0.61 9.35 8.59
C ASN A 177 -0.47 8.44 9.81
N GLU A 178 -0.56 7.12 9.64
CA GLU A 178 -0.35 6.18 10.74
C GLU A 178 1.10 6.23 11.26
N MET A 179 2.08 6.33 10.36
CA MET A 179 3.49 6.54 10.72
C MET A 179 3.69 7.83 11.50
N ASP A 180 3.07 8.93 11.05
CA ASP A 180 3.09 10.22 11.72
C ASP A 180 2.53 10.15 13.14
N ALA A 181 1.36 9.50 13.31
CA ALA A 181 0.74 9.30 14.61
C ALA A 181 1.63 8.48 15.56
N ILE A 182 2.28 7.43 15.05
CA ILE A 182 3.24 6.62 15.79
C ILE A 182 4.45 7.45 16.22
N LEU A 183 5.02 8.27 15.33
CA LEU A 183 6.15 9.15 15.66
C LEU A 183 5.78 10.14 16.77
N ILE A 184 4.63 10.82 16.65
CA ILE A 184 4.14 11.77 17.66
C ILE A 184 3.93 11.06 19.01
N LYS A 185 3.28 9.91 19.01
CA LYS A 185 2.97 9.16 20.23
C LYS A 185 4.24 8.60 20.87
N GLY A 186 5.18 8.10 20.08
CA GLY A 186 6.47 7.61 20.54
C GLY A 186 7.29 8.73 21.18
N ARG A 187 7.41 9.91 20.55
CA ARG A 187 8.12 11.07 21.14
C ARG A 187 7.56 11.52 22.48
N LYS A 188 6.23 11.46 22.64
CA LYS A 188 5.58 11.84 23.91
C LYS A 188 5.79 10.82 25.02
N LYS A 189 5.96 9.54 24.69
CA LYS A 189 5.91 8.43 25.66
C LYS A 189 7.24 7.74 25.91
N LEU A 190 8.19 7.85 24.98
CA LEU A 190 9.47 7.14 25.02
C LEU A 190 10.62 8.10 25.28
N GLN A 191 11.69 7.58 25.88
CA GLN A 191 12.96 8.27 25.95
C GLN A 191 13.67 8.24 24.59
N GLU A 192 14.42 9.30 24.29
CA GLU A 192 15.15 9.46 23.03
C GLU A 192 16.07 8.26 22.73
N SER A 193 16.74 7.72 23.75
CA SER A 193 17.66 6.59 23.63
C SER A 193 17.03 5.31 23.09
N VAL A 194 15.72 5.13 23.26
CA VAL A 194 14.98 3.93 22.88
C VAL A 194 14.06 4.17 21.68
N PHE A 195 13.72 5.44 21.42
CA PHE A 195 12.84 5.85 20.32
C PHE A 195 13.36 5.43 18.94
N GLU A 196 14.68 5.57 18.72
CA GLU A 196 15.30 5.23 17.44
C GLU A 196 15.13 3.74 17.08
N ASP A 197 15.43 2.84 18.02
CA ASP A 197 15.41 1.41 17.80
C ASP A 197 13.98 0.83 17.77
N LEU A 198 13.08 1.36 18.60
CA LEU A 198 11.73 0.81 18.76
C LEU A 198 10.69 1.43 17.82
N VAL A 199 10.95 2.62 17.27
CA VAL A 199 10.01 3.33 16.41
C VAL A 199 10.63 3.64 15.05
N ASN A 200 11.71 4.44 14.99
CA ASN A 200 12.23 4.92 13.72
C ASN A 200 12.76 3.80 12.83
N ALA A 201 13.53 2.86 13.39
CA ALA A 201 14.06 1.72 12.64
C ALA A 201 12.95 0.82 12.05
N PRO A 202 11.96 0.35 12.84
CA PRO A 202 10.82 -0.40 12.30
C PRO A 202 10.04 0.36 11.21
N LEU A 203 9.76 1.65 11.42
CA LEU A 203 9.07 2.46 10.41
C LEU A 203 9.85 2.56 9.10
N ARG A 204 11.18 2.73 9.17
CA ARG A 204 12.05 2.71 7.97
C ARG A 204 11.97 1.39 7.20
N HIS A 205 11.86 0.27 7.90
CA HIS A 205 11.66 -1.03 7.25
C HIS A 205 10.32 -1.10 6.52
N ILE A 206 9.23 -0.59 7.13
CA ILE A 206 7.91 -0.54 6.48
C ILE A 206 7.95 0.34 5.22
N VAL A 207 8.58 1.52 5.28
CA VAL A 207 8.71 2.41 4.13
C VAL A 207 9.50 1.74 2.99
N LYS A 208 10.62 1.08 3.31
CA LYS A 208 11.40 0.32 2.32
C LYS A 208 10.56 -0.78 1.69
N TYR A 209 9.83 -1.53 2.51
CA TYR A 209 8.93 -2.57 2.05
C TYR A 209 7.85 -2.02 1.11
N LEU A 210 7.18 -0.93 1.47
CA LEU A 210 6.20 -0.23 0.61
C LEU A 210 6.79 0.19 -0.75
N SER A 211 8.06 0.62 -0.78
CA SER A 211 8.69 1.13 -2.00
C SER A 211 9.15 0.04 -2.98
N ALA A 212 9.51 -1.14 -2.49
CA ALA A 212 10.08 -2.24 -3.28
C ALA A 212 9.03 -2.97 -4.15
N GLN A 213 7.74 -2.77 -3.89
CA GLN A 213 6.67 -3.65 -4.37
C GLN A 213 6.00 -3.16 -5.67
N ARG A 214 6.58 -2.17 -6.37
CA ARG A 214 6.03 -1.65 -7.64
C ARG A 214 6.05 -2.66 -8.80
N GLN A 215 6.58 -3.88 -8.63
CA GLN A 215 6.79 -4.84 -9.73
C GLN A 215 5.86 -6.08 -9.70
N ASP A 216 5.18 -6.42 -8.59
CA ASP A 216 4.33 -7.63 -8.51
C ASP A 216 2.83 -7.32 -8.36
N ARG A 217 2.01 -7.82 -9.30
CA ARG A 217 0.58 -7.48 -9.42
C ARG A 217 -0.38 -8.29 -8.54
N ASN A 218 0.07 -9.37 -7.89
CA ASN A 218 -0.81 -10.29 -7.16
C ASN A 218 -0.78 -10.14 -5.62
N PHE A 219 -0.33 -8.98 -5.10
CA PHE A 219 0.21 -8.87 -3.75
C PHE A 219 -0.54 -7.88 -2.81
N ALA A 220 -1.72 -7.35 -3.17
CA ALA A 220 -2.28 -6.23 -2.41
C ALA A 220 -2.78 -6.60 -1.00
N GLU A 221 -3.62 -7.63 -0.82
CA GLU A 221 -4.35 -7.77 0.45
C GLU A 221 -3.49 -8.27 1.62
N GLN A 222 -2.64 -9.28 1.39
CA GLN A 222 -1.80 -9.85 2.44
C GLN A 222 -0.75 -8.83 2.94
N GLN A 223 -0.16 -8.02 2.05
CA GLN A 223 0.80 -6.98 2.44
C GLN A 223 0.18 -5.91 3.31
N LEU A 224 -1.04 -5.50 2.98
CA LEU A 224 -1.75 -4.50 3.79
C LEU A 224 -1.98 -5.05 5.19
N LYS A 225 -2.35 -6.33 5.31
CA LYS A 225 -2.49 -7.01 6.61
C LYS A 225 -1.16 -7.10 7.37
N ASP A 226 -0.07 -7.40 6.67
CA ASP A 226 1.26 -7.50 7.29
C ASP A 226 1.73 -6.14 7.80
N ILE A 227 1.65 -5.09 6.98
CA ILE A 227 2.00 -3.70 7.35
C ILE A 227 1.14 -3.22 8.52
N GLN A 228 -0.18 -3.46 8.47
CA GLN A 228 -1.06 -3.10 9.58
C GLN A 228 -0.72 -3.87 10.87
N SER A 229 -0.34 -5.14 10.76
CA SER A 229 0.09 -5.94 11.90
C SER A 229 1.38 -5.39 12.50
N GLU A 230 2.30 -4.91 11.66
CA GLU A 230 3.53 -4.24 12.07
C GLU A 230 3.27 -2.90 12.78
N PHE A 231 2.37 -2.06 12.27
CA PHE A 231 1.98 -0.84 12.99
C PHE A 231 1.40 -1.15 14.37
N LYS A 232 0.51 -2.15 14.46
CA LYS A 232 -0.03 -2.60 15.75
C LYS A 232 1.07 -3.11 16.67
N ARG A 233 2.10 -3.79 16.14
CA ARG A 233 3.26 -4.24 16.92
C ARG A 233 4.04 -3.05 17.49
N ILE A 234 4.30 -2.01 16.71
CA ILE A 234 4.96 -0.79 17.19
C ILE A 234 4.11 -0.08 18.27
N HIS A 235 2.79 0.00 18.10
CA HIS A 235 1.90 0.55 19.14
C HIS A 235 1.98 -0.22 20.46
N ARG A 236 2.08 -1.56 20.40
CA ARG A 236 2.28 -2.39 21.61
C ARG A 236 3.61 -2.10 22.28
N VAL A 237 4.69 -1.95 21.50
CA VAL A 237 6.00 -1.59 22.04
C VAL A 237 5.94 -0.24 22.75
N ILE A 238 5.33 0.78 22.14
CA ILE A 238 5.11 2.10 22.76
C ILE A 238 4.28 1.98 24.04
N TYR A 239 3.26 1.12 24.05
CA TYR A 239 2.43 0.88 25.23
C TYR A 239 3.24 0.27 26.38
N ILE A 240 4.03 -0.77 26.14
CA ILE A 240 4.85 -1.43 27.18
C ILE A 240 5.80 -0.41 27.81
N GLU A 241 6.55 0.34 27.00
CA GLU A 241 7.52 1.30 27.54
C GLU A 241 6.84 2.48 28.26
N SER A 242 5.68 2.92 27.78
CA SER A 242 4.83 3.91 28.48
C SER A 242 4.37 3.40 29.84
N LEU A 243 3.99 2.12 29.92
CA LEU A 243 3.53 1.46 31.13
C LEU A 243 4.66 1.34 32.14
N VAL A 244 5.84 0.86 31.71
CA VAL A 244 7.06 0.82 32.54
C VAL A 244 7.41 2.21 33.09
N SER A 245 7.38 3.24 32.25
CA SER A 245 7.66 4.63 32.63
C SER A 245 6.66 5.17 33.66
N SER A 246 5.38 4.83 33.53
CA SER A 246 4.31 5.30 34.42
C SER A 246 4.41 4.77 35.85
N LEU A 247 4.95 3.56 36.04
CA LEU A 247 4.99 2.92 37.35
C LEU A 247 5.92 3.65 38.32
N LYS A 248 6.92 4.41 37.83
CA LYS A 248 7.84 5.27 38.62
C LYS A 248 8.39 4.61 39.91
N ARG A 249 8.46 3.28 39.94
CA ARG A 249 8.87 2.46 41.07
C ARG A 249 9.62 1.23 40.60
N THR A 250 10.33 0.58 41.51
CA THR A 250 10.91 -0.73 41.25
C THR A 250 9.78 -1.74 41.02
N LEU A 251 9.88 -2.45 39.89
CA LEU A 251 8.94 -3.50 39.53
C LEU A 251 9.10 -4.69 40.48
N LYS A 252 7.98 -5.30 40.86
CA LYS A 252 7.97 -6.60 41.54
C LYS A 252 8.42 -7.68 40.56
N GLU A 253 8.89 -8.82 41.07
CA GLU A 253 9.36 -9.92 40.22
C GLU A 253 8.30 -10.36 39.19
N ASP A 254 7.06 -10.55 39.65
CA ASP A 254 5.92 -10.94 38.80
C ASP A 254 5.58 -9.90 37.71
N GLU A 255 5.74 -8.60 38.02
CA GLU A 255 5.51 -7.50 37.08
C GLU A 255 6.60 -7.47 36.02
N LYS A 256 7.85 -7.64 36.46
CA LYS A 256 9.03 -7.68 35.59
C LYS A 256 8.96 -8.87 34.64
N GLU A 257 8.62 -10.06 35.13
CA GLU A 257 8.43 -11.25 34.31
C GLU A 257 7.34 -11.04 33.25
N CYS A 258 6.23 -10.42 33.65
CA CYS A 258 5.13 -10.13 32.73
C CYS A 258 5.54 -9.13 31.64
N ILE A 259 6.21 -8.03 32.01
CA ILE A 259 6.73 -7.02 31.08
C ILE A 259 7.79 -7.63 30.15
N ASP A 260 8.71 -8.43 30.67
CA ASP A 260 9.76 -9.09 29.86
C ASP A 260 9.13 -10.07 28.86
N SER A 261 8.08 -10.79 29.26
CA SER A 261 7.29 -11.64 28.36
C SER A 261 6.64 -10.82 27.23
N MET A 262 6.04 -9.66 27.55
CA MET A 262 5.48 -8.75 26.54
C MET A 262 6.56 -8.21 25.59
N LYS A 263 7.73 -7.82 26.11
CA LYS A 263 8.85 -7.32 25.31
C LYS A 263 9.39 -8.41 24.38
N ASN A 264 9.57 -9.63 24.88
CA ASN A 264 10.04 -10.75 24.07
C ASN A 264 9.08 -11.09 22.94
N LEU A 265 7.77 -11.08 23.22
CA LEU A 265 6.75 -11.35 22.22
C LEU A 265 6.72 -10.28 21.11
N THR A 266 6.90 -9.01 21.46
CA THR A 266 6.88 -7.89 20.51
C THR A 266 8.19 -7.72 19.73
N ARG A 267 9.33 -8.18 20.27
CA ARG A 267 10.66 -8.13 19.63
C ARG A 267 11.01 -9.36 18.81
N LYS A 268 10.12 -10.35 18.74
CA LYS A 268 10.37 -11.58 17.98
C LYS A 268 10.58 -11.30 16.49
N SER A 269 11.46 -12.10 15.87
CA SER A 269 11.63 -12.09 14.41
C SER A 269 10.45 -12.79 13.72
N GLY A 270 10.06 -12.28 12.56
CA GLY A 270 8.93 -12.81 11.78
C GLY A 270 7.57 -12.17 12.10
N PRO A 271 6.48 -12.69 11.51
CA PRO A 271 5.16 -12.07 11.58
C PRO A 271 4.55 -12.14 12.99
N PHE A 272 3.76 -11.12 13.32
CA PHE A 272 2.98 -11.06 14.55
C PHE A 272 1.57 -11.63 14.31
N THR A 273 1.41 -12.91 14.61
CA THR A 273 0.22 -13.73 14.34
C THR A 273 -0.95 -13.38 15.27
N ASP A 274 -2.15 -13.89 14.96
CA ASP A 274 -3.31 -13.76 15.84
C ASP A 274 -3.09 -14.43 17.20
N GLU A 275 -2.37 -15.54 17.25
CA GLU A 275 -2.00 -16.21 18.51
C GLU A 275 -1.08 -15.34 19.36
N ASP A 276 -0.13 -14.61 18.74
CA ASP A 276 0.71 -13.66 19.47
C ASP A 276 -0.10 -12.48 19.97
N ARG A 277 -1.08 -12.00 19.19
CA ARG A 277 -2.01 -10.96 19.64
C ARG A 277 -2.76 -11.40 20.88
N GLN A 278 -3.34 -12.60 20.85
CA GLN A 278 -4.08 -13.12 22.00
C GLN A 278 -3.18 -13.29 23.23
N LYS A 279 -1.97 -13.87 23.06
CA LYS A 279 -0.99 -13.99 24.15
C LYS A 279 -0.60 -12.65 24.73
N PHE A 280 -0.41 -11.63 23.89
CA PHE A 280 -0.10 -10.28 24.34
C PHE A 280 -1.24 -9.71 25.18
N ASP A 281 -2.48 -9.82 24.70
CA ASP A 281 -3.65 -9.30 25.39
C ASP A 281 -3.89 -10.02 26.74
N ASP A 282 -3.60 -11.31 26.81
CA ASP A 282 -3.67 -12.08 28.06
C ASP A 282 -2.58 -11.67 29.06
N LEU A 283 -1.36 -11.39 28.58
CA LEU A 283 -0.30 -10.82 29.42
C LEU A 283 -0.69 -9.43 29.94
N VAL A 284 -1.32 -8.59 29.13
CA VAL A 284 -1.78 -7.25 29.55
C VAL A 284 -2.80 -7.38 30.68
N LYS A 285 -3.79 -8.27 30.52
CA LYS A 285 -4.78 -8.55 31.59
C LYS A 285 -4.13 -9.06 32.86
N LYS A 286 -3.16 -9.97 32.76
CA LYS A 286 -2.40 -10.47 33.92
C LYS A 286 -1.67 -9.34 34.62
N PHE A 287 -1.04 -8.44 33.86
CA PHE A 287 -0.35 -7.28 34.41
C PHE A 287 -1.31 -6.33 35.16
N GLU A 288 -2.47 -6.04 34.56
CA GLU A 288 -3.50 -5.20 35.18
C GLU A 288 -4.00 -5.79 36.51
N GLN A 289 -4.21 -7.12 36.54
CA GLN A 289 -4.57 -7.85 37.77
C GLN A 289 -3.50 -7.75 38.86
N ILE A 290 -2.22 -7.93 38.53
CA ILE A 290 -1.11 -7.85 39.50
C ILE A 290 -1.04 -6.46 40.16
N ASN A 291 -1.34 -5.41 39.39
CA ASN A 291 -1.20 -4.04 39.84
C ASN A 291 -2.47 -3.45 40.46
N ASN A 292 -3.56 -4.23 40.57
CA ASN A 292 -4.89 -3.71 40.89
C ASN A 292 -5.24 -2.47 40.05
N LEU A 293 -4.72 -2.40 38.82
CA LEU A 293 -5.07 -1.32 37.91
C LEU A 293 -6.54 -1.55 37.52
N PRO A 294 -7.38 -0.50 37.49
CA PRO A 294 -8.78 -0.65 37.09
C PRO A 294 -8.86 -0.92 35.58
N GLY A 295 -8.55 -2.14 35.18
CA GLY A 295 -9.15 -2.75 34.01
C GLY A 295 -10.58 -3.04 34.39
N LEU A 296 -11.51 -2.14 34.04
CA LEU A 296 -12.92 -2.51 33.94
C LEU A 296 -12.92 -3.82 33.14
N GLY A 297 -13.27 -4.94 33.76
CA GLY A 297 -13.29 -6.29 33.16
C GLY A 297 -14.36 -6.45 32.09
N ILE A 298 -14.50 -5.43 31.24
CA ILE A 298 -15.43 -5.26 30.14
C ILE A 298 -14.53 -4.97 28.94
N THR A 299 -14.39 -5.96 28.07
CA THR A 299 -13.67 -5.83 26.81
C THR A 299 -14.24 -4.66 25.98
N ASP A 300 -13.44 -4.07 25.09
CA ASP A 300 -13.91 -3.02 24.17
C ASP A 300 -15.16 -3.44 23.37
N ARG A 301 -15.31 -4.75 23.12
CA ARG A 301 -16.50 -5.35 22.50
C ARG A 301 -17.73 -5.32 23.41
N GLU A 302 -17.59 -5.71 24.68
CA GLU A 302 -18.68 -5.64 25.66
C GLU A 302 -19.09 -4.19 25.93
N ARG A 303 -18.13 -3.26 25.92
CA ARG A 303 -18.38 -1.81 26.05
C ARG A 303 -19.24 -1.28 24.90
N ILE A 304 -18.91 -1.61 23.65
CA ILE A 304 -19.68 -1.19 22.46
C ILE A 304 -21.08 -1.83 22.46
N ALA A 305 -21.20 -3.07 22.93
CA ALA A 305 -22.48 -3.76 23.02
C ALA A 305 -23.42 -3.11 24.06
N ILE A 306 -22.90 -2.73 25.23
CA ILE A 306 -23.68 -2.07 26.30
C ILE A 306 -24.14 -0.67 25.84
N VAL A 307 -23.26 0.12 25.23
CA VAL A 307 -23.59 1.47 24.71
C VAL A 307 -24.66 1.41 23.63
N ARG A 308 -24.59 0.41 22.73
CA ARG A 308 -25.62 0.21 21.69
C ARG A 308 -26.93 -0.34 22.24
N ALA A 309 -26.88 -1.23 23.23
CA ALA A 309 -28.07 -1.83 23.83
C ALA A 309 -28.90 -0.82 24.63
N LEU A 310 -28.26 0.19 25.24
CA LEU A 310 -28.94 1.16 26.10
C LEU A 310 -29.33 2.47 25.39
N ASN A 311 -28.84 2.73 24.18
CA ASN A 311 -29.15 3.92 23.36
C ASN A 311 -28.98 5.27 24.10
N ILE A 312 -27.96 5.37 24.96
CA ILE A 312 -27.77 6.50 25.89
C ILE A 312 -26.82 7.54 25.27
N SER A 313 -27.22 8.82 25.34
CA SER A 313 -26.39 9.97 24.96
C SER A 313 -25.36 10.36 26.04
N LYS A 314 -24.30 11.07 25.63
CA LYS A 314 -23.08 11.33 26.42
C LYS A 314 -23.34 11.92 27.81
N GLY A 315 -22.47 11.56 28.78
CA GLY A 315 -22.35 12.27 30.06
C GLY A 315 -23.13 11.68 31.25
N HIS A 316 -23.52 10.40 31.20
CA HIS A 316 -24.15 9.73 32.33
C HIS A 316 -23.12 9.14 33.29
N TRP A 317 -23.39 9.30 34.59
CA TRP A 317 -22.59 8.76 35.68
C TRP A 317 -23.05 7.34 36.01
N PHE A 318 -22.10 6.45 36.25
CA PHE A 318 -22.29 5.04 36.54
C PHE A 318 -21.51 4.64 37.78
N ILE A 319 -21.91 3.55 38.42
CA ILE A 319 -21.18 2.94 39.55
C ILE A 319 -20.80 1.52 39.14
N CYS A 320 -19.52 1.16 39.25
CA CYS A 320 -19.06 -0.19 38.92
C CYS A 320 -19.45 -1.21 40.02
N PRO A 321 -19.37 -2.53 39.77
CA PRO A 321 -19.67 -3.54 40.79
C PRO A 321 -18.83 -3.42 42.08
N ASN A 322 -17.68 -2.76 41.99
CA ASN A 322 -16.79 -2.45 43.12
C ASN A 322 -17.10 -1.10 43.79
N GLY A 323 -18.19 -0.42 43.42
CA GLY A 323 -18.68 0.80 44.06
C GLY A 323 -18.11 2.13 43.54
N HIS A 324 -17.23 2.11 42.54
CA HIS A 324 -16.59 3.34 42.04
C HIS A 324 -17.47 4.11 41.04
N PRO A 325 -17.69 5.42 41.24
CA PRO A 325 -18.36 6.27 40.26
C PRO A 325 -17.46 6.50 39.03
N TYR A 326 -18.02 6.43 37.83
CA TYR A 326 -17.33 6.80 36.58
C TYR A 326 -18.30 7.40 35.56
N VAL A 327 -17.78 8.25 34.66
CA VAL A 327 -18.55 8.85 33.57
C VAL A 327 -17.98 8.39 32.23
N ILE A 328 -18.86 8.05 31.29
CA ILE A 328 -18.43 7.69 29.93
C ILE A 328 -18.50 8.95 29.06
N THR A 329 -17.34 9.51 28.73
CA THR A 329 -17.19 10.56 27.71
C THR A 329 -16.42 10.00 26.51
N GLU A 330 -16.45 10.71 25.39
CA GLU A 330 -15.71 10.29 24.20
C GLU A 330 -14.21 10.27 24.50
N VAL A 331 -13.68 9.05 24.63
CA VAL A 331 -12.27 8.64 24.51
C VAL A 331 -11.41 8.66 25.77
N GLU A 332 -11.80 9.24 26.91
CA GLU A 332 -11.00 9.14 28.16
C GLU A 332 -11.87 9.06 29.42
N ILE A 333 -11.52 8.17 30.36
CA ILE A 333 -12.15 8.10 31.68
C ILE A 333 -11.31 8.95 32.64
N PHE A 334 -11.93 9.93 33.27
CA PHE A 334 -11.37 10.63 34.43
C PHE A 334 -11.88 9.96 35.71
N PHE A 335 -10.95 9.53 36.56
CA PHE A 335 -11.25 9.12 37.92
C PHE A 335 -10.95 10.28 38.87
N PHE A 336 -11.79 10.44 39.88
CA PHE A 336 -11.51 11.29 41.02
C PHE A 336 -11.30 10.38 42.23
N ASP A 337 -10.10 10.43 42.80
CA ASP A 337 -9.81 9.87 44.12
C ASP A 337 -10.16 10.95 45.16
N GLU A 338 -10.81 10.56 46.27
CA GLU A 338 -10.98 11.42 47.47
C GLU A 338 -9.67 11.56 48.25
#